data_AF-A0A926HKL1-F1
#
_entry.id   AF-A0A926HKL1-F1
#
_cell.length_a   1.000
_cell.length_b   1.000
_cell.length_c   1.000
_cell.angle_alpha   90.00
_cell.angle_beta   90.00
_cell.angle_gamma   90.00
#
_symmetry.space_group_name_H-M   'P 1'
#
loop_
_entity.id
_entity.type
_entity.pdbx_description
1 polymer ?
#
loop_
_entity_poly.entity_id
_entity_poly.type
_entity_poly.pdbx_seq_one_letter_code
_entity_poly.pdbx_strand_id
1 'polypeptide(L)'
;MSNSSMQLTNNEIFSTMTEMEHEQLVFCSDKDSGLLAIIAVHNTTLGPSLGGTRFWNYQTETEAIIDVLRLSRGMTYKSSLCGNNLGGGKAVIIGDSKSVTNREMLFRSYGRFVDSLNGRYITAEDVGTSTRDMEYIATETRSVAGLPVSMGGGGDPSPVTAYGVYLGMKASAKYAYGNDDLTGKKIVVQGVGQVGNYLIEHLIKEGADVYISDIHPERIKHVAAKHHVNVV
;
A
#
# COMPACT_ATOMS: atom_id res chain seq x y z
N MET A 1 -7.70 36.12 -27.44
CA MET A 1 -7.16 36.36 -26.10
C MET A 1 -6.02 35.37 -25.91
N SER A 2 -4.78 35.85 -25.86
CA SER A 2 -3.59 35.01 -25.75
C SER A 2 -3.58 34.30 -24.41
N ASN A 3 -3.66 32.97 -24.42
CA ASN A 3 -3.32 32.16 -23.25
C ASN A 3 -1.84 32.41 -22.95
N SER A 4 -1.57 33.28 -21.98
CA SER A 4 -0.30 33.30 -21.27
C SER A 4 -0.18 31.94 -20.57
N SER A 5 0.56 31.02 -21.18
CA SER A 5 0.95 29.77 -20.54
C SER A 5 1.83 30.14 -19.35
N MET A 6 1.28 30.13 -18.14
CA MET A 6 2.09 30.11 -16.92
C MET A 6 2.90 28.82 -16.96
N GLN A 7 4.17 28.91 -17.32
CA GLN A 7 5.12 27.82 -17.12
C GLN A 7 5.49 27.81 -15.64
N LEU A 8 4.78 27.00 -14.87
CA LEU A 8 5.15 26.62 -13.52
C LEU A 8 6.53 25.95 -13.58
N THR A 9 7.44 26.32 -12.67
CA THR A 9 8.82 25.79 -12.70
C THR A 9 8.87 24.34 -12.17
N ASN A 10 9.91 23.57 -12.55
CA ASN A 10 10.05 22.11 -12.33
C ASN A 10 10.11 21.61 -10.86
N ASN A 11 9.72 22.41 -9.86
CA ASN A 11 9.69 22.01 -8.44
C ASN A 11 8.36 22.36 -7.74
N GLU A 12 7.31 22.69 -8.50
CA GLU A 12 6.01 23.05 -7.97
C GLU A 12 5.03 21.88 -8.03
N ILE A 13 4.20 21.70 -6.99
CA ILE A 13 3.26 20.58 -6.84
C ILE A 13 2.39 20.40 -8.09
N PHE A 14 1.88 21.50 -8.66
CA PHE A 14 1.04 21.45 -9.87
C PHE A 14 1.81 20.99 -11.11
N SER A 15 3.09 21.32 -11.23
CA SER A 15 3.94 20.84 -12.34
C SER A 15 4.09 19.32 -12.24
N THR A 16 4.43 18.81 -11.06
CA THR A 16 4.53 17.36 -10.80
C THR A 16 3.20 16.64 -11.00
N MET A 17 2.09 17.18 -10.49
CA MET A 17 0.76 16.60 -10.70
C MET A 17 0.38 16.58 -12.18
N THR A 18 0.72 17.62 -12.96
CA THR A 18 0.44 17.67 -14.39
C THR A 18 1.27 16.64 -15.15
N GLU A 19 2.58 16.56 -14.86
CA GLU A 19 3.49 15.58 -15.48
C GLU A 19 3.09 14.14 -15.15
N MET A 20 2.63 13.89 -13.92
CA MET A 20 2.19 12.58 -13.47
C MET A 20 0.68 12.32 -13.70
N GLU A 21 -0.03 13.26 -14.33
CA GLU A 21 -1.45 13.17 -14.70
C GLU A 21 -2.43 12.93 -13.53
N HIS A 22 -2.15 13.53 -12.37
CA HIS A 22 -3.00 13.43 -11.18
C HIS A 22 -4.23 14.33 -11.24
N GLU A 23 -5.39 13.77 -10.89
CA GLU A 23 -6.64 14.53 -10.73
C GLU A 23 -6.65 15.41 -9.48
N GLN A 24 -6.14 14.92 -8.34
CA GLN A 24 -6.31 15.60 -7.06
C GLN A 24 -5.24 15.24 -6.04
N LEU A 25 -4.85 16.24 -5.23
CA LEU A 25 -4.06 16.08 -4.02
C LEU A 25 -4.74 16.82 -2.87
N VAL A 26 -4.93 16.15 -1.73
CA VAL A 26 -5.72 16.67 -0.59
C VAL A 26 -4.89 16.59 0.68
N PHE A 27 -4.59 17.75 1.25
CA PHE A 27 -3.89 17.87 2.53
C PHE A 27 -4.91 17.92 3.67
N CYS A 28 -4.78 17.01 4.63
CA CYS A 28 -5.68 16.87 5.76
C CYS A 28 -4.89 17.16 7.04
N SER A 29 -5.41 18.04 7.88
CA SER A 29 -4.80 18.36 9.16
C SER A 29 -5.86 18.48 10.25
N ASP A 30 -5.61 17.85 11.39
CA ASP A 30 -6.40 18.02 12.59
C ASP A 30 -5.47 18.14 13.80
N LYS A 31 -5.51 19.31 14.44
CA LYS A 31 -4.63 19.64 15.56
C LYS A 31 -4.92 18.78 16.78
N ASP A 32 -6.19 18.49 17.05
CA ASP A 32 -6.58 17.80 18.29
C ASP A 32 -6.20 16.32 18.24
N SER A 33 -6.33 15.69 17.07
CA SER A 33 -5.85 14.33 16.86
C SER A 33 -4.36 14.23 16.51
N GLY A 34 -3.73 15.34 16.14
CA GLY A 34 -2.37 15.37 15.58
C GLY A 34 -2.29 14.77 14.17
N LEU A 35 -3.39 14.72 13.42
CA LEU A 35 -3.41 14.16 12.07
C LEU A 35 -2.68 15.10 11.11
N LEU A 36 -1.75 14.53 10.35
CA LEU A 36 -1.19 15.11 9.12
C LEU A 36 -1.27 14.02 8.06
N ALA A 37 -2.10 14.21 7.05
CA ALA A 37 -2.28 13.23 5.99
C ALA A 37 -2.36 13.88 4.61
N ILE A 38 -1.96 13.13 3.60
CA ILE A 38 -2.07 13.53 2.20
C ILE A 38 -2.76 12.41 1.45
N ILE A 39 -3.84 12.73 0.75
CA ILE A 39 -4.57 11.81 -0.14
C ILE A 39 -4.31 12.25 -1.58
N ALA A 40 -3.80 11.34 -2.42
CA ALA A 40 -3.65 11.55 -3.85
C ALA A 40 -4.63 10.67 -4.63
N VAL A 41 -5.38 11.29 -5.53
CA VAL A 41 -6.21 10.63 -6.53
C VAL A 41 -5.52 10.82 -7.86
N HIS A 42 -5.01 9.74 -8.44
CA HIS A 42 -4.32 9.80 -9.72
C HIS A 42 -5.34 9.81 -10.86
N ASN A 43 -6.18 8.78 -10.95
CA ASN A 43 -7.15 8.65 -12.05
C ASN A 43 -8.39 7.88 -11.61
N THR A 44 -9.58 8.36 -11.97
CA THR A 44 -10.91 7.80 -11.65
C THR A 44 -11.72 7.39 -12.89
N THR A 45 -11.08 7.28 -14.07
CA THR A 45 -11.75 6.96 -15.34
C THR A 45 -12.55 5.65 -15.28
N LEU A 46 -11.99 4.61 -14.63
CA LEU A 46 -12.64 3.30 -14.52
C LEU A 46 -13.64 3.21 -13.36
N GLY A 47 -13.67 4.19 -12.46
CA GLY A 47 -14.46 4.19 -11.24
C GLY A 47 -13.76 4.90 -10.07
N PRO A 48 -14.30 4.78 -8.84
CA PRO A 48 -13.67 5.32 -7.63
C PRO A 48 -12.21 4.92 -7.52
N SER A 49 -11.37 5.84 -7.02
CA SER A 49 -9.98 5.52 -6.75
C SER A 49 -9.88 4.65 -5.50
N LEU A 50 -9.10 3.57 -5.55
CA LEU A 50 -8.83 2.72 -4.39
C LEU A 50 -7.34 2.67 -4.10
N GLY A 51 -6.97 2.75 -2.82
CA GLY A 51 -5.63 2.41 -2.38
C GLY A 51 -5.43 2.59 -0.89
N GLY A 52 -4.56 1.77 -0.31
CA GLY A 52 -4.35 1.77 1.14
C GLY A 52 -3.73 3.05 1.69
N THR A 53 -3.91 3.29 2.98
CA THR A 53 -3.28 4.37 3.74
C THR A 53 -1.99 3.90 4.36
N ARG A 54 -0.87 4.51 4.00
CA ARG A 54 0.42 4.25 4.63
C ARG A 54 0.62 5.17 5.83
N PHE A 55 1.06 4.65 6.97
CA PHE A 55 1.47 5.46 8.11
C PHE A 55 2.99 5.37 8.24
N TRP A 56 3.68 6.46 7.89
CA TRP A 56 5.14 6.46 7.83
C TRP A 56 5.75 7.79 8.27
N ASN A 57 6.94 7.71 8.86
CA ASN A 57 7.69 8.88 9.27
C ASN A 57 8.57 9.35 8.11
N TYR A 58 8.21 10.48 7.51
CA TYR A 58 8.96 11.13 6.43
C TYR A 58 9.89 12.20 7.00
N GLN A 59 11.05 12.44 6.38
CA GLN A 59 11.96 13.49 6.82
C GLN A 59 11.48 14.87 6.38
N THR A 60 10.77 14.93 5.26
CA THR A 60 10.22 16.18 4.71
C THR A 60 8.81 15.97 4.15
N GLU A 61 8.03 17.06 4.06
CA GLU A 61 6.72 17.05 3.41
C GLU A 61 6.84 16.66 1.92
N THR A 62 7.90 17.12 1.24
CA THR A 62 8.18 16.79 -0.16
C THR A 62 8.34 15.29 -0.38
N GLU A 63 9.02 14.57 0.52
CA GLU A 63 9.13 13.11 0.45
C GLU A 63 7.76 12.43 0.54
N ALA A 64 6.88 12.91 1.43
CA ALA A 64 5.54 12.38 1.59
C ALA A 64 4.68 12.63 0.34
N ILE A 65 4.76 13.83 -0.27
CA ILE A 65 4.08 14.19 -1.50
C ILE A 65 4.55 13.30 -2.67
N ILE A 66 5.86 13.16 -2.87
CA ILE A 66 6.41 12.32 -3.93
C ILE A 66 5.97 10.87 -3.75
N ASP A 67 6.01 10.33 -2.53
CA ASP A 67 5.63 8.95 -2.27
C ASP A 67 4.13 8.73 -2.57
N VAL A 68 3.25 9.59 -2.09
CA VAL A 68 1.80 9.43 -2.30
C VAL A 68 1.39 9.59 -3.77
N LEU A 69 2.03 10.52 -4.51
CA LEU A 69 1.80 10.68 -5.96
C LEU A 69 2.26 9.45 -6.74
N ARG A 70 3.48 8.96 -6.46
CA ARG A 70 4.05 7.78 -7.12
C ARG A 70 3.23 6.52 -6.83
N LEU A 71 2.79 6.33 -5.59
CA LEU A 71 2.00 5.16 -5.18
C LEU A 71 0.58 5.18 -5.76
N SER A 72 -0.11 6.33 -5.76
CA SER A 72 -1.46 6.46 -6.33
C SER A 72 -1.47 6.19 -7.83
N ARG A 73 -0.45 6.67 -8.56
CA ARG A 73 -0.24 6.33 -9.96
C ARG A 73 -0.04 4.83 -10.18
N GLY A 74 0.80 4.19 -9.34
CA GLY A 74 0.97 2.74 -9.35
C GLY A 74 -0.34 1.98 -9.11
N MET A 75 -1.23 2.50 -8.25
CA MET A 75 -2.55 1.90 -8.01
C MET A 75 -3.46 1.98 -9.24
N THR A 76 -3.39 3.03 -10.06
CA THR A 76 -4.17 3.09 -11.30
C THR A 76 -3.78 1.97 -12.25
N TYR A 77 -2.47 1.78 -12.48
CA TYR A 77 -1.99 0.70 -13.34
C TYR A 77 -2.31 -0.67 -12.76
N LYS A 78 -2.19 -0.85 -11.44
CA LYS A 78 -2.56 -2.11 -10.79
C LYS A 78 -4.03 -2.43 -11.01
N SER A 79 -4.93 -1.50 -10.69
CA SER A 79 -6.37 -1.71 -10.82
C SER A 79 -6.76 -2.01 -12.27
N SER A 80 -6.22 -1.28 -13.24
CA SER A 80 -6.54 -1.47 -14.65
C SER A 80 -6.02 -2.81 -15.19
N LEU A 81 -4.78 -3.19 -14.89
CA LEU A 81 -4.19 -4.47 -15.31
C LEU A 81 -4.89 -5.67 -14.68
N CYS A 82 -5.45 -5.52 -13.47
CA CYS A 82 -6.26 -6.56 -12.82
C CYS A 82 -7.70 -6.64 -13.37
N GLY A 83 -8.11 -5.77 -14.30
CA GLY A 83 -9.46 -5.75 -14.83
C GLY A 83 -10.52 -5.24 -13.85
N ASN A 84 -10.11 -4.48 -12.84
CA ASN A 84 -11.02 -3.91 -11.86
C ASN A 84 -11.60 -2.58 -12.38
N ASN A 85 -12.90 -2.35 -12.14
CA ASN A 85 -13.56 -1.05 -12.39
C ASN A 85 -13.23 -0.04 -11.29
N LEU A 86 -11.93 0.16 -11.05
CA LEU A 86 -11.40 1.03 -10.01
C LEU A 86 -10.30 1.91 -10.58
N GLY A 87 -10.27 3.15 -10.11
CA GLY A 87 -9.17 4.07 -10.30
C GLY A 87 -7.97 3.76 -9.40
N GLY A 88 -7.03 4.70 -9.36
CA GLY A 88 -5.85 4.64 -8.48
C GLY A 88 -5.80 5.81 -7.52
N GLY A 89 -5.79 5.48 -6.24
CA GLY A 89 -5.63 6.45 -5.15
C GLY A 89 -4.59 5.98 -4.17
N LYS A 90 -4.14 6.87 -3.29
CA LYS A 90 -3.29 6.53 -2.17
C LYS A 90 -3.42 7.58 -1.09
N ALA A 91 -3.21 7.19 0.15
CA ALA A 91 -2.98 8.13 1.22
C ALA A 91 -1.70 7.81 2.00
N VAL A 92 -1.13 8.85 2.57
CA VAL A 92 -0.07 8.78 3.57
C VAL A 92 -0.50 9.56 4.81
N ILE A 93 -0.24 9.01 6.00
CA ILE A 93 -0.29 9.71 7.28
C ILE A 93 1.16 9.86 7.72
N ILE A 94 1.55 11.09 8.04
CA ILE A 94 2.92 11.44 8.41
C ILE A 94 3.09 11.27 9.92
N GLY A 95 4.00 10.40 10.32
CA GLY A 95 4.39 10.19 11.71
C GLY A 95 4.81 8.75 12.01
N ASP A 96 5.21 8.50 13.26
CA ASP A 96 5.60 7.17 13.69
C ASP A 96 4.40 6.36 14.20
N SER A 97 3.94 5.43 13.37
CA SER A 97 2.83 4.52 13.67
C SER A 97 2.96 3.76 14.99
N LYS A 98 4.18 3.56 15.53
CA LYS A 98 4.42 2.80 16.76
C LYS A 98 4.29 3.63 18.04
N SER A 99 4.44 4.94 17.97
CA SER A 99 4.41 5.83 19.14
C SER A 99 3.09 6.59 19.31
N VAL A 100 2.18 6.52 18.35
CA VAL A 100 0.85 7.17 18.41
C VAL A 100 -0.01 6.54 19.51
N THR A 101 -0.40 7.35 20.49
CA THR A 101 -1.21 6.92 21.65
C THR A 101 -2.71 7.15 21.46
N ASN A 102 -3.10 8.12 20.64
CA ASN A 102 -4.50 8.53 20.38
C ASN A 102 -5.02 7.98 19.04
N ARG A 103 -4.64 6.74 18.70
CA ARG A 103 -4.81 6.15 17.37
C ARG A 103 -6.25 6.15 16.86
N GLU A 104 -7.22 5.80 17.70
CA GLU A 104 -8.65 5.84 17.33
C GLU A 104 -9.11 7.24 16.92
N MET A 105 -8.81 8.26 17.73
CA MET A 105 -9.19 9.65 17.45
C MET A 105 -8.57 10.13 16.13
N LEU A 106 -7.30 9.79 15.88
CA LEU A 106 -6.59 10.11 14.64
C LEU A 106 -7.27 9.46 13.42
N PHE A 107 -7.60 8.16 13.48
CA PHE A 107 -8.21 7.47 12.35
C PHE A 107 -9.67 7.82 12.13
N ARG A 108 -10.42 8.18 13.17
CA ARG A 108 -11.76 8.78 13.00
C ARG A 108 -11.66 10.16 12.35
N SER A 109 -10.68 10.98 12.75
CA SER A 109 -10.44 12.26 12.08
C SER A 109 -10.11 12.09 10.60
N TYR A 110 -9.21 11.16 10.28
CA TYR A 110 -8.90 10.79 8.92
C TYR A 110 -10.13 10.26 8.15
N GLY A 111 -10.95 9.42 8.79
CA GLY A 111 -12.19 8.89 8.20
C GLY A 111 -13.17 9.99 7.76
N ARG A 112 -13.30 11.08 8.53
CA ARG A 112 -14.11 12.25 8.12
C ARG A 112 -13.55 12.95 6.88
N PHE A 113 -12.23 13.06 6.75
CA PHE A 113 -11.62 13.60 5.53
C PHE A 113 -11.83 12.68 4.33
N VAL A 114 -11.73 11.36 4.50
CA VAL A 114 -12.09 10.39 3.45
C VAL A 114 -13.57 10.53 3.07
N ASP A 115 -14.47 10.66 4.05
CA ASP A 115 -15.90 10.85 3.80
C ASP A 115 -16.19 12.12 2.99
N SER A 116 -15.43 13.20 3.23
CA SER A 116 -15.57 14.45 2.49
C SER A 116 -15.28 14.33 0.99
N LEU A 117 -14.58 13.25 0.57
CA LEU A 117 -14.36 12.92 -0.83
C LEU A 117 -15.55 12.18 -1.47
N ASN A 118 -16.61 11.91 -0.70
CA ASN A 118 -17.89 11.38 -1.13
C ASN A 118 -17.77 10.19 -2.09
N GLY A 119 -16.97 9.19 -1.70
CA GLY A 119 -16.75 7.98 -2.50
C GLY A 119 -15.79 8.12 -3.68
N ARG A 120 -15.19 9.30 -3.94
CA ARG A 120 -14.13 9.44 -4.97
C ARG A 120 -12.87 8.66 -4.62
N TYR A 121 -12.59 8.51 -3.33
CA TYR A 121 -11.46 7.73 -2.80
C TYR A 121 -11.96 6.71 -1.78
N ILE A 122 -11.54 5.46 -1.96
CA ILE A 122 -11.79 4.34 -1.06
C ILE A 122 -10.44 3.94 -0.46
N THR A 123 -10.35 4.01 0.86
CA THR A 123 -9.12 3.66 1.56
C THR A 123 -9.07 2.18 1.96
N ALA A 124 -7.90 1.72 2.37
CA ALA A 124 -7.65 0.37 2.88
C ALA A 124 -6.39 0.38 3.75
N GLU A 125 -5.97 -0.78 4.25
CA GLU A 125 -4.69 -0.90 4.95
C GLU A 125 -3.47 -0.86 4.01
N ASP A 126 -2.36 -0.36 4.53
CA ASP A 126 -0.99 -0.43 4.01
C ASP A 126 0.01 -0.44 5.18
N VAL A 127 1.30 -0.36 4.88
CA VAL A 127 2.40 -0.27 5.85
C VAL A 127 2.09 0.76 6.94
N GLY A 128 2.18 0.31 8.20
CA GLY A 128 1.94 1.14 9.38
C GLY A 128 0.48 1.27 9.80
N THR A 129 -0.44 0.63 9.09
CA THR A 129 -1.87 0.54 9.43
C THR A 129 -2.31 -0.92 9.53
N SER A 130 -3.52 -1.14 10.04
CA SER A 130 -4.10 -2.46 10.28
C SER A 130 -5.60 -2.47 10.01
N THR A 131 -6.18 -3.65 9.90
CA THR A 131 -7.64 -3.86 9.87
C THR A 131 -8.37 -3.16 11.02
N ARG A 132 -7.76 -3.08 12.22
CA ARG A 132 -8.34 -2.34 13.35
C ARG A 132 -8.44 -0.83 13.10
N ASP A 133 -7.48 -0.27 12.39
CA ASP A 133 -7.54 1.15 11.98
C ASP A 133 -8.66 1.39 10.97
N MET A 134 -8.90 0.42 10.09
CA MET A 134 -10.02 0.46 9.13
C MET A 134 -11.38 0.41 9.84
N GLU A 135 -11.49 -0.30 10.98
CA GLU A 135 -12.70 -0.26 11.81
C GLU A 135 -12.99 1.15 12.32
N TYR A 136 -11.98 1.88 12.79
CA TYR A 136 -12.14 3.27 13.24
C TYR A 136 -12.58 4.18 12.09
N ILE A 137 -11.97 4.05 10.91
CA ILE A 137 -12.37 4.80 9.71
C ILE A 137 -13.83 4.49 9.33
N ALA A 138 -14.24 3.21 9.42
CA ALA A 138 -15.59 2.77 9.07
C ALA A 138 -16.69 3.33 9.97
N THR A 139 -16.34 3.85 11.15
CA THR A 139 -17.31 4.58 12.00
C THR A 139 -17.72 5.93 11.41
N GLU A 140 -16.92 6.48 10.48
CA GLU A 140 -17.11 7.81 9.90
C GLU A 140 -17.49 7.76 8.42
N THR A 141 -17.11 6.70 7.69
CA THR A 141 -17.38 6.60 6.25
C THR A 141 -17.58 5.15 5.78
N ARG A 142 -18.29 5.00 4.66
CA ARG A 142 -18.39 3.71 3.94
C ARG A 142 -17.25 3.50 2.94
N SER A 143 -16.45 4.53 2.68
CA SER A 143 -15.36 4.49 1.68
C SER A 143 -14.08 3.86 2.23
N VAL A 144 -14.21 2.64 2.75
CA VAL A 144 -13.12 1.87 3.34
C VAL A 144 -13.24 0.38 2.97
N ALA A 145 -12.12 -0.22 2.59
CA ALA A 145 -11.97 -1.64 2.29
C ALA A 145 -10.97 -2.28 3.28
N GLY A 146 -10.81 -3.61 3.21
CA GLY A 146 -9.93 -4.34 4.13
C GLY A 146 -10.48 -4.43 5.56
N LEU A 147 -11.80 -4.36 5.73
CA LEU A 147 -12.42 -4.57 7.03
C LEU A 147 -12.20 -6.01 7.53
N PRO A 148 -12.25 -6.24 8.86
CA PRO A 148 -12.24 -7.58 9.42
C PRO A 148 -13.36 -8.46 8.84
N VAL A 149 -13.11 -9.77 8.76
CA VAL A 149 -14.10 -10.76 8.30
C VAL A 149 -15.38 -10.71 9.14
N SER A 150 -15.27 -10.45 10.45
CA SER A 150 -16.42 -10.28 11.34
C SER A 150 -17.33 -9.10 10.98
N MET A 151 -16.85 -8.16 10.17
CA MET A 151 -17.60 -7.01 9.65
C MET A 151 -17.94 -7.17 8.16
N GLY A 152 -17.78 -8.38 7.60
CA GLY A 152 -18.05 -8.67 6.19
C GLY A 152 -16.94 -8.22 5.23
N GLY A 153 -15.77 -7.82 5.74
CA GLY A 153 -14.62 -7.48 4.92
C GLY A 153 -13.74 -8.68 4.54
N GLY A 154 -12.69 -8.43 3.76
CA GLY A 154 -11.77 -9.45 3.27
C GLY A 154 -10.70 -9.92 4.27
N GLY A 155 -10.58 -9.25 5.43
CA GLY A 155 -9.49 -9.50 6.38
C GLY A 155 -8.11 -9.12 5.84
N ASP A 156 -7.07 -9.70 6.44
CA ASP A 156 -5.66 -9.48 6.05
C ASP A 156 -5.43 -9.90 4.58
N PRO A 157 -4.99 -8.98 3.69
CA PRO A 157 -4.74 -9.25 2.28
C PRO A 157 -3.39 -9.93 2.07
N SER A 158 -2.56 -10.07 3.10
CA SER A 158 -1.20 -10.61 2.97
C SER A 158 -1.15 -12.03 2.42
N PRO A 159 -2.00 -12.99 2.84
CA PRO A 159 -2.00 -14.34 2.29
C PRO A 159 -2.30 -14.38 0.79
N VAL A 160 -3.34 -13.66 0.35
CA VAL A 160 -3.74 -13.63 -1.07
C VAL A 160 -2.71 -12.88 -1.93
N THR A 161 -2.08 -11.86 -1.36
CA THR A 161 -0.99 -11.13 -2.03
C THR A 161 0.22 -12.04 -2.21
N ALA A 162 0.63 -12.79 -1.17
CA ALA A 162 1.73 -13.73 -1.24
C ALA A 162 1.47 -14.84 -2.27
N TYR A 163 0.25 -15.36 -2.31
CA TYR A 163 -0.16 -16.35 -3.30
C TYR A 163 -0.08 -15.80 -4.74
N GLY A 164 -0.50 -14.54 -4.95
CA GLY A 164 -0.34 -13.87 -6.24
C GLY A 164 1.12 -13.73 -6.68
N VAL A 165 2.01 -13.36 -5.75
CA VAL A 165 3.47 -13.28 -6.01
C VAL A 165 4.01 -14.66 -6.38
N TYR A 166 3.66 -15.69 -5.61
CA TYR A 166 4.04 -17.08 -5.89
C TYR A 166 3.62 -17.54 -7.30
N LEU A 167 2.38 -17.29 -7.70
CA LEU A 167 1.91 -17.59 -9.06
C LEU A 167 2.65 -16.78 -10.13
N GLY A 168 2.95 -15.51 -9.86
CA GLY A 168 3.75 -14.66 -10.75
C GLY A 168 5.17 -15.19 -10.93
N MET A 169 5.78 -15.72 -9.87
CA MET A 169 7.08 -16.39 -9.92
C MET A 169 7.03 -17.66 -10.76
N LYS A 170 5.99 -18.49 -10.58
CA LYS A 170 5.77 -19.70 -11.40
C LYS A 170 5.59 -19.38 -12.88
N ALA A 171 4.81 -18.36 -13.22
CA ALA A 171 4.65 -17.90 -14.60
C ALA A 171 5.98 -17.39 -15.19
N SER A 172 6.77 -16.67 -14.38
CA SER A 172 8.09 -16.16 -14.77
C SER A 172 9.10 -17.30 -14.97
N ALA A 173 9.09 -18.32 -14.12
CA ALA A 173 9.87 -19.54 -14.28
C ALA A 173 9.50 -20.28 -15.56
N LYS A 174 8.20 -20.39 -15.88
CA LYS A 174 7.74 -21.00 -17.13
C LYS A 174 8.30 -20.30 -18.36
N TYR A 175 8.30 -18.97 -18.34
CA TYR A 175 8.87 -18.19 -19.42
C TYR A 175 10.40 -18.35 -19.53
N ALA A 176 11.11 -18.29 -18.40
CA ALA A 176 12.58 -18.31 -18.38
C ALA A 176 13.20 -19.71 -18.54
N TYR A 177 12.54 -20.75 -18.03
CA TYR A 177 13.07 -22.12 -17.89
C TYR A 177 12.22 -23.17 -18.61
N GLY A 178 11.12 -22.76 -19.26
CA GLY A 178 10.22 -23.65 -20.01
C GLY A 178 9.20 -24.42 -19.16
N ASN A 179 9.27 -24.33 -17.83
CA ASN A 179 8.31 -24.92 -16.90
C ASN A 179 8.17 -24.07 -15.64
N ASP A 180 7.07 -24.25 -14.91
CA ASP A 180 6.72 -23.44 -13.74
C ASP A 180 7.16 -24.03 -12.40
N ASP A 181 8.02 -25.07 -12.41
CA ASP A 181 8.48 -25.78 -11.22
C ASP A 181 9.59 -25.01 -10.50
N LEU A 182 9.34 -24.67 -9.23
CA LEU A 182 10.31 -23.99 -8.37
C LEU A 182 11.12 -24.95 -7.49
N THR A 183 10.89 -26.26 -7.59
CA THR A 183 11.63 -27.28 -6.81
C THR A 183 13.14 -27.15 -7.04
N GLY A 184 13.90 -27.07 -5.95
CA GLY A 184 15.37 -26.93 -5.96
C GLY A 184 15.88 -25.60 -6.53
N LYS A 185 15.00 -24.63 -6.81
CA LYS A 185 15.43 -23.28 -7.21
C LYS A 185 15.87 -22.51 -5.97
N LYS A 186 16.98 -21.77 -6.09
CA LYS A 186 17.47 -20.87 -5.05
C LYS A 186 16.74 -19.54 -5.14
N ILE A 187 16.01 -19.17 -4.10
CA ILE A 187 15.16 -17.98 -4.09
C ILE A 187 15.49 -17.14 -2.86
N VAL A 188 15.83 -15.87 -3.08
CA VAL A 188 16.08 -14.90 -2.01
C VAL A 188 14.82 -14.07 -1.78
N VAL A 189 14.29 -14.10 -0.56
CA VAL A 189 13.19 -13.25 -0.10
C VAL A 189 13.76 -12.15 0.78
N GLN A 190 13.90 -10.96 0.20
CA GLN A 190 14.30 -9.75 0.92
C GLN A 190 13.06 -9.05 1.50
N GLY A 191 12.97 -9.03 2.82
CA GLY A 191 11.84 -8.52 3.59
C GLY A 191 10.90 -9.66 4.03
N VAL A 192 11.00 -10.03 5.30
CA VAL A 192 10.20 -11.10 5.93
C VAL A 192 9.08 -10.53 6.80
N GLY A 193 8.35 -9.56 6.25
CA GLY A 193 7.10 -9.04 6.80
C GLY A 193 5.92 -10.02 6.60
N GLN A 194 4.68 -9.54 6.78
CA GLN A 194 3.49 -10.41 6.67
C GLN A 194 3.42 -11.16 5.33
N VAL A 195 3.45 -10.45 4.20
CA VAL A 195 3.45 -11.07 2.85
C VAL A 195 4.65 -12.00 2.65
N GLY A 196 5.84 -11.58 3.09
CA GLY A 196 7.07 -12.37 2.95
C GLY A 196 6.98 -13.72 3.66
N ASN A 197 6.39 -13.77 4.86
CA ASN A 197 6.18 -15.01 5.60
C ASN A 197 5.30 -16.00 4.84
N TYR A 198 4.13 -15.55 4.34
CA TYR A 198 3.25 -16.41 3.57
C TYR A 198 3.89 -16.86 2.24
N LEU A 199 4.68 -16.00 1.59
CA LEU A 199 5.41 -16.38 0.37
C LEU A 199 6.44 -17.48 0.67
N ILE A 200 7.20 -17.34 1.76
CA ILE A 200 8.17 -18.35 2.20
C ILE A 200 7.47 -19.69 2.45
N GLU A 201 6.30 -19.70 3.08
CA GLU A 201 5.51 -20.93 3.29
C GLU A 201 5.16 -21.62 1.97
N HIS A 202 4.71 -20.87 0.96
CA HIS A 202 4.44 -21.43 -0.38
C HIS A 202 5.70 -22.02 -1.03
N LEU A 203 6.81 -21.28 -1.00
CA LEU A 203 8.07 -21.69 -1.64
C LEU A 203 8.68 -22.93 -0.98
N ILE A 204 8.69 -23.00 0.36
CA ILE A 204 9.16 -24.18 1.10
C ILE A 204 8.27 -25.38 0.81
N LYS A 205 6.95 -25.19 0.79
CA LYS A 205 6.01 -26.26 0.49
C LYS A 205 6.20 -26.83 -0.93
N GLU A 206 6.61 -26.01 -1.88
CA GLU A 206 6.97 -26.45 -3.24
C GLU A 206 8.36 -27.09 -3.32
N GLY A 207 9.20 -26.96 -2.29
CA GLY A 207 10.55 -27.55 -2.26
C GLY A 207 11.63 -26.65 -2.88
N ALA A 208 11.44 -25.33 -2.86
CA ALA A 208 12.49 -24.38 -3.22
C ALA A 208 13.53 -24.20 -2.09
N ASP A 209 14.76 -23.85 -2.47
CA ASP A 209 15.84 -23.49 -1.54
C ASP A 209 15.73 -22.01 -1.19
N VAL A 210 15.12 -21.72 -0.04
CA VAL A 210 14.79 -20.34 0.37
C VAL A 210 15.92 -19.70 1.19
N TYR A 211 16.27 -18.48 0.81
CA TYR A 211 17.18 -17.59 1.50
C TYR A 211 16.41 -16.33 1.93
N ILE A 212 16.67 -15.80 3.12
CA ILE A 212 15.94 -14.65 3.67
C ILE A 212 16.88 -13.55 4.14
N SER A 213 16.41 -12.30 4.03
CA SER A 213 17.05 -11.13 4.64
C SER A 213 15.99 -10.12 5.09
N ASP A 214 16.26 -9.36 6.15
CA ASP A 214 15.39 -8.27 6.62
C ASP A 214 16.23 -7.27 7.45
N ILE A 215 15.83 -6.01 7.46
CA ILE A 215 16.48 -4.97 8.27
C ILE A 215 16.20 -5.13 9.78
N HIS A 216 15.19 -5.92 10.14
CA HIS A 216 14.82 -6.20 11.53
C HIS A 216 15.27 -7.63 11.92
N PRO A 217 16.37 -7.78 12.69
CA PRO A 217 16.92 -9.08 13.03
C PRO A 217 15.93 -10.02 13.73
N GLU A 218 15.02 -9.47 14.52
CA GLU A 218 13.99 -10.25 15.23
C GLU A 218 13.01 -10.95 14.27
N ARG A 219 12.73 -10.35 13.10
CA ARG A 219 11.88 -11.01 12.09
C ARG A 219 12.59 -12.20 11.47
N ILE A 220 13.88 -12.05 11.16
CA ILE A 220 14.70 -13.16 10.64
C ILE A 220 14.70 -14.33 11.64
N LYS A 221 14.97 -14.05 12.92
CA LYS A 221 14.96 -15.06 13.98
C LYS A 221 13.61 -15.79 14.06
N HIS A 222 12.51 -15.04 13.99
CA HIS A 222 11.17 -15.61 14.03
C HIS A 222 10.90 -16.57 12.86
N VAL A 223 11.24 -16.16 11.64
CA VAL A 223 11.05 -17.00 10.45
C VAL A 223 11.95 -18.23 10.48
N ALA A 224 13.23 -18.06 10.82
CA ALA A 224 14.20 -19.15 10.90
C ALA A 224 13.88 -20.18 12.00
N ALA A 225 13.16 -19.77 13.05
CA ALA A 225 12.68 -20.69 14.09
C ALA A 225 11.51 -21.56 13.62
N LYS A 226 10.70 -21.06 12.68
CA LYS A 226 9.48 -21.74 12.17
C LYS A 226 9.74 -22.58 10.91
N HIS A 227 10.73 -22.18 10.12
CA HIS A 227 10.95 -22.70 8.78
C HIS A 227 12.42 -23.03 8.52
N HIS A 228 12.68 -24.07 7.73
CA HIS A 228 14.04 -24.38 7.29
C HIS A 228 14.44 -23.44 6.14
N VAL A 229 15.12 -22.35 6.48
CA VAL A 229 15.58 -21.29 5.56
C VAL A 229 17.03 -20.92 5.83
N ASN A 230 17.69 -20.36 4.82
CA ASN A 230 19.05 -19.83 4.95
C ASN A 230 19.01 -18.31 5.20
N VAL A 231 19.88 -17.78 6.05
CA VAL A 231 19.98 -16.34 6.30
C VAL A 231 21.16 -15.77 5.51
N VAL A 232 20.95 -14.65 4.80
CA VAL A 232 21.96 -13.96 3.98
C VAL A 232 22.04 -12.47 4.27
#